data_AF-A0A7C7L4Q0-F1
#
_entry.id   AF-A0A7C7L4Q0-F1
#
_cell.length_a   1.000
_cell.length_b   1.000
_cell.length_c   1.000
_cell.angle_alpha   90.00
_cell.angle_beta   90.00
_cell.angle_gamma   90.00
#
_symmetry.space_group_name_H-M   'P 1'
#
loop_
_entity.id
_entity.type
_entity.pdbx_description
1 polymer ?
#
loop_
_entity_poly.entity_id
_entity_poly.type
_entity_poly.pdbx_seq_one_letter_code
_entity_poly.pdbx_strand_id
1 'polypeptide(L)'
;MSSRTLSTSFNNSTKLINWLLPIGIFIVSATIRWFSLTQTNYANGWDAYYYLIQVRSLFETGQMHSADLSLIYPLLVLAKSVTGNYVVAYKLTAALLSGLFSFGLYQLAISWTKSHRIAVILALISLFSPQLTYFAAQYPKNLLGMVLFMGFLVSLSARKHYYPIFLLVLNYFGHRLTFGLSGIVGIIYFLNKQFSRKTLFAIVGGGLFLLGIGFVLPGVL
;
A
#
# COMPACT_ATOMS: atom_id res chain seq x y z
N MET A 1 48.00 -18.59 -4.32
CA MET A 1 47.24 -17.37 -3.98
C MET A 1 46.48 -16.89 -5.22
N SER A 2 45.20 -17.26 -5.45
CA SER A 2 44.38 -16.66 -6.54
C SER A 2 42.86 -17.01 -6.51
N SER A 3 42.28 -17.52 -5.42
CA SER A 3 40.87 -17.97 -5.42
C SER A 3 39.87 -17.04 -4.72
N ARG A 4 40.31 -15.90 -4.15
CA ARG A 4 39.44 -15.01 -3.36
C ARG A 4 38.75 -13.88 -4.12
N THR A 5 39.10 -13.62 -5.39
CA THR A 5 38.59 -12.45 -6.15
C THR A 5 37.36 -12.74 -7.00
N LEU A 6 37.03 -14.00 -7.31
CA LEU A 6 35.87 -14.34 -8.14
C LEU A 6 34.54 -14.43 -7.37
N SER A 7 34.57 -14.71 -6.06
CA SER A 7 33.33 -14.86 -5.26
C SER A 7 32.69 -13.54 -4.83
N THR A 8 33.44 -12.44 -4.85
CA THR A 8 32.94 -11.10 -4.47
C THR A 8 32.17 -10.42 -5.59
N SER A 9 32.57 -10.64 -6.86
CA SER A 9 31.88 -10.06 -8.04
C SER A 9 30.47 -10.65 -8.23
N PHE A 10 30.32 -11.97 -8.10
CA PHE A 10 29.03 -12.65 -8.23
C PHE A 10 28.00 -12.24 -7.16
N ASN A 11 28.48 -11.88 -5.96
CA ASN A 11 27.64 -11.47 -4.84
C ASN A 11 27.16 -10.01 -4.95
N ASN A 12 27.83 -9.17 -5.74
CA ASN A 12 27.41 -7.79 -5.98
C ASN A 12 26.35 -7.69 -7.09
N SER A 13 26.46 -8.49 -8.15
CA SER A 13 25.47 -8.51 -9.24
C SER A 13 24.08 -8.97 -8.78
N THR A 14 24.02 -9.98 -7.91
CA THR A 14 22.75 -10.45 -7.33
C THR A 14 22.10 -9.43 -6.41
N LYS A 15 22.89 -8.71 -5.59
CA LYS A 15 22.39 -7.60 -4.79
C LYS A 15 21.83 -6.47 -5.64
N LEU A 16 22.52 -6.10 -6.72
CA LEU A 16 22.06 -5.03 -7.61
C LEU A 16 20.72 -5.39 -8.27
N ILE A 17 20.59 -6.61 -8.79
CA ILE A 17 19.34 -7.11 -9.40
C ILE A 17 18.19 -7.08 -8.39
N ASN A 18 18.45 -7.45 -7.13
CA ASN A 18 17.43 -7.45 -6.07
C ASN A 18 16.90 -6.05 -5.73
N TRP A 19 17.67 -4.99 -5.99
CA TRP A 19 17.23 -3.61 -5.82
C TRP A 19 16.58 -3.03 -7.09
N LEU A 20 17.15 -3.32 -8.26
CA LEU A 20 16.67 -2.77 -9.53
C LEU A 20 15.33 -3.36 -9.96
N LEU A 21 15.11 -4.66 -9.74
CA LEU A 21 13.90 -5.34 -10.18
C LEU A 21 12.60 -4.79 -9.55
N PRO A 22 12.50 -4.63 -8.21
CA PRO A 22 11.30 -4.04 -7.62
C PRO A 22 11.09 -2.58 -8.04
N ILE A 23 12.17 -1.82 -8.28
CA ILE A 23 12.07 -0.46 -8.83
C ILE A 23 11.52 -0.49 -10.26
N GLY A 24 11.98 -1.42 -11.10
CA GLY A 24 11.43 -1.64 -12.43
C GLY A 24 9.93 -1.98 -12.38
N ILE A 25 9.52 -2.88 -11.47
CA ILE A 25 8.11 -3.22 -11.23
C ILE A 25 7.29 -1.99 -10.84
N PHE A 26 7.81 -1.16 -9.94
CA PHE A 26 7.19 0.10 -9.53
C PHE A 26 6.95 1.01 -10.75
N ILE A 27 7.99 1.26 -11.55
CA ILE A 27 7.94 2.17 -12.71
C ILE A 27 6.94 1.64 -13.74
N VAL A 28 7.02 0.35 -14.09
CA VAL A 28 6.13 -0.26 -15.09
C VAL A 28 4.67 -0.21 -14.62
N SER A 29 4.40 -0.56 -13.36
CA SER A 29 3.04 -0.52 -12.81
C SER A 29 2.46 0.90 -12.84
N ALA A 30 3.23 1.89 -12.37
CA ALA A 30 2.82 3.29 -12.38
C ALA A 30 2.58 3.79 -13.81
N THR A 31 3.44 3.42 -14.74
CA THR A 31 3.33 3.82 -16.16
C THR A 31 2.08 3.24 -16.82
N ILE A 32 1.80 1.94 -16.62
CA ILE A 32 0.57 1.30 -17.12
C ILE A 32 -0.67 2.03 -16.58
N ARG A 33 -0.70 2.32 -15.27
CA ARG A 33 -1.85 3.00 -14.65
C ARG A 33 -1.95 4.45 -15.10
N TRP A 34 -0.84 5.13 -15.29
CA TRP A 34 -0.83 6.47 -15.87
C TRP A 34 -1.54 6.48 -17.22
N PHE A 35 -1.10 5.65 -18.17
CA PHE A 35 -1.73 5.57 -19.49
C PHE A 35 -3.21 5.17 -19.43
N SER A 36 -3.59 4.28 -18.52
CA SER A 36 -4.99 3.90 -18.33
C SER A 36 -5.85 5.03 -17.77
N LEU A 37 -5.33 5.83 -16.84
CA LEU A 37 -6.08 6.90 -16.18
C LEU A 37 -6.16 8.16 -17.07
N THR A 38 -5.14 8.42 -17.89
CA THR A 38 -5.08 9.63 -18.75
C THR A 38 -5.87 9.53 -20.06
N GLN A 39 -6.69 8.51 -20.25
CA GLN A 39 -7.50 8.34 -21.46
C GLN A 39 -8.56 9.43 -21.65
N THR A 40 -8.88 10.17 -20.59
CA THR A 40 -9.84 11.29 -20.63
C THR A 40 -9.29 12.52 -19.91
N ASN A 41 -9.87 13.68 -20.17
CA ASN A 41 -9.53 14.93 -19.46
C ASN A 41 -10.17 15.03 -18.07
N TYR A 42 -11.04 14.08 -17.71
CA TYR A 42 -11.81 14.08 -16.48
C TYR A 42 -11.11 13.29 -15.38
N ALA A 43 -11.43 13.57 -14.12
CA ALA A 43 -11.00 12.75 -13.01
C ALA A 43 -11.65 11.37 -13.10
N ASN A 44 -10.88 10.32 -12.81
CA ASN A 44 -11.38 8.95 -12.81
C ASN A 44 -12.00 8.65 -11.45
N GLY A 45 -13.23 8.14 -11.44
CA GLY A 45 -13.90 7.65 -10.24
C GLY A 45 -14.70 8.69 -9.46
N TRP A 46 -15.62 8.19 -8.64
CA TRP A 46 -16.57 9.01 -7.87
C TRP A 46 -15.85 9.80 -6.76
N ASP A 47 -14.99 9.13 -6.00
CA ASP A 47 -14.24 9.75 -4.88
C ASP A 47 -13.25 10.81 -5.35
N ALA A 48 -12.85 10.79 -6.62
CA ALA A 48 -11.88 11.75 -7.15
C ALA A 48 -12.37 13.18 -6.97
N TYR A 49 -13.62 13.46 -7.37
CA TYR A 49 -14.18 14.81 -7.27
C TYR A 49 -14.27 15.30 -5.83
N TYR A 50 -14.52 14.39 -4.88
CA TYR A 50 -14.46 14.70 -3.46
C TYR A 50 -13.05 15.13 -3.05
N TYR A 51 -11.99 14.41 -3.43
CA TYR A 51 -10.63 14.83 -3.09
C TYR A 51 -10.21 16.12 -3.81
N LEU A 52 -10.60 16.29 -5.07
CA LEU A 52 -10.24 17.45 -5.87
C LEU A 52 -10.83 18.74 -5.30
N ILE A 53 -12.09 18.73 -4.85
CA ILE A 53 -12.70 19.93 -4.26
C ILE A 53 -12.03 20.33 -2.94
N GLN A 54 -11.60 19.34 -2.13
CA GLN A 54 -10.87 19.64 -0.88
C GLN A 54 -9.51 20.28 -1.17
N VAL A 55 -8.74 19.70 -2.08
CA VAL A 55 -7.42 20.25 -2.44
C VAL A 55 -7.58 21.62 -3.09
N ARG A 56 -8.54 21.80 -3.99
CA ARG A 56 -8.82 23.09 -4.62
C ARG A 56 -9.18 24.15 -3.58
N SER A 57 -10.10 23.84 -2.67
CA SER A 57 -10.47 24.72 -1.56
C SER A 57 -9.25 25.11 -0.73
N LEU A 58 -8.40 24.15 -0.37
CA LEU A 58 -7.20 24.41 0.41
C LEU A 58 -6.28 25.44 -0.27
N PHE A 59 -6.13 25.37 -1.60
CA PHE A 59 -5.32 26.32 -2.37
C PHE A 59 -6.01 27.68 -2.55
N GLU A 60 -7.34 27.72 -2.71
CA GLU A 60 -8.08 28.95 -3.01
C GLU A 60 -8.44 29.76 -1.74
N THR A 61 -8.72 29.08 -0.63
CA THR A 61 -9.22 29.72 0.62
C THR A 61 -8.33 29.47 1.83
N GLY A 62 -7.31 28.62 1.71
CA GLY A 62 -6.44 28.22 2.82
C GLY A 62 -7.04 27.14 3.72
N GLN A 63 -8.25 26.63 3.42
CA GLN A 63 -8.93 25.59 4.22
C GLN A 63 -9.66 24.57 3.34
N MET A 64 -9.78 23.33 3.81
CA MET A 64 -10.60 22.29 3.15
C MET A 64 -12.09 22.50 3.48
N HIS A 65 -12.99 22.19 2.53
CA HIS A 65 -14.45 22.25 2.75
C HIS A 65 -14.91 21.27 3.85
N SER A 66 -14.31 20.08 3.90
CA SER A 66 -14.55 19.07 4.92
C SER A 66 -13.20 18.53 5.35
N ALA A 67 -12.69 19.07 6.46
CA ALA A 67 -11.36 18.75 6.95
C ALA A 67 -11.26 17.26 7.32
N ASP A 68 -10.34 16.55 6.69
CA ASP A 68 -9.98 15.18 7.01
C ASP A 68 -8.46 15.06 7.02
N LEU A 69 -7.89 14.45 8.07
CA LEU A 69 -6.45 14.33 8.29
C LEU A 69 -5.80 13.21 7.46
N SER A 70 -6.43 12.83 6.36
CA SER A 70 -5.96 11.76 5.48
C SER A 70 -4.65 12.14 4.78
N LEU A 71 -3.70 11.20 4.76
CA LEU A 71 -2.43 11.34 4.03
C LEU A 71 -2.60 11.51 2.52
N ILE A 72 -3.78 11.20 1.98
CA ILE A 72 -4.05 11.43 0.56
C ILE A 72 -3.95 12.90 0.19
N TYR A 73 -4.36 13.84 1.08
CA TYR A 73 -4.36 15.27 0.75
C TYR A 73 -2.95 15.86 0.66
N PRO A 74 -2.02 15.64 1.61
CA PRO A 74 -0.63 16.04 1.44
C PRO A 74 -0.01 15.50 0.14
N LEU A 75 -0.29 14.25 -0.23
CA LEU A 75 0.20 13.67 -1.48
C LEU A 75 -0.36 14.38 -2.72
N LEU A 76 -1.66 14.70 -2.71
CA LEU A 76 -2.31 15.43 -3.80
C LEU A 76 -1.85 16.89 -3.89
N VAL A 77 -1.61 17.55 -2.74
CA VAL A 77 -1.05 18.91 -2.68
C VAL A 77 0.35 18.94 -3.28
N LEU A 78 1.21 17.99 -2.89
CA LEU A 78 2.54 17.84 -3.47
C LEU A 78 2.45 17.57 -4.97
N ALA A 79 1.63 16.62 -5.41
CA ALA A 79 1.44 16.34 -6.83
C ALA A 79 0.92 17.56 -7.60
N LYS A 80 -0.03 18.32 -7.03
CA LYS A 80 -0.57 19.54 -7.65
C LYS A 80 0.46 20.66 -7.75
N SER A 81 1.35 20.79 -6.77
CA SER A 81 2.44 21.77 -6.81
C SER A 81 3.40 21.50 -7.97
N VAL A 82 3.58 20.22 -8.35
CA VAL A 82 4.45 19.80 -9.47
C VAL A 82 3.72 19.87 -10.81
N THR A 83 2.47 19.39 -10.88
CA THR A 83 1.76 19.25 -12.17
C THR A 83 1.02 20.51 -12.60
N GLY A 84 0.74 21.44 -11.69
CA GLY A 84 -0.06 22.63 -12.00
C GLY A 84 -1.56 22.34 -12.23
N ASN A 85 -2.00 21.08 -12.30
CA ASN A 85 -3.39 20.70 -12.61
C ASN A 85 -3.93 19.68 -11.61
N TYR A 86 -5.13 19.94 -11.06
CA TYR A 86 -5.76 19.13 -10.01
C TYR A 86 -6.09 17.70 -10.49
N VAL A 87 -6.66 17.56 -11.69
CA VAL A 87 -7.00 16.26 -12.26
C VAL A 87 -5.74 15.44 -12.56
N VAL A 88 -4.73 16.08 -13.13
CA VAL A 88 -3.43 15.43 -13.43
C VAL A 88 -2.73 15.01 -12.14
N ALA A 89 -2.76 15.85 -11.10
CA ALA A 89 -2.22 15.52 -9.78
C ALA A 89 -2.87 14.25 -9.21
N TYR A 90 -4.20 14.15 -9.28
CA TYR A 90 -4.92 12.96 -8.83
C TYR A 90 -4.50 11.70 -9.58
N LYS A 91 -4.45 11.75 -10.92
CA LYS A 91 -4.04 10.62 -11.75
C LYS A 91 -2.60 10.20 -11.47
N LEU A 92 -1.71 11.17 -11.27
CA LEU A 92 -0.31 10.94 -10.93
C LEU A 92 -0.21 10.23 -9.58
N THR A 93 -0.87 10.74 -8.55
CA THR A 93 -0.90 10.12 -7.22
C THR A 93 -1.43 8.69 -7.28
N ALA A 94 -2.57 8.46 -7.96
CA ALA A 94 -3.15 7.12 -8.10
C ALA A 94 -2.24 6.13 -8.84
N ALA A 95 -1.56 6.60 -9.90
CA ALA A 95 -0.58 5.79 -10.64
C ALA A 95 0.63 5.44 -9.77
N LEU A 96 1.19 6.41 -9.03
CA LEU A 96 2.32 6.18 -8.12
C LEU A 96 1.96 5.22 -6.99
N LEU A 97 0.76 5.35 -6.40
CA LEU A 97 0.27 4.43 -5.38
C LEU A 97 0.12 3.00 -5.92
N SER A 98 -0.30 2.85 -7.17
CA SER A 98 -0.35 1.54 -7.85
C SER A 98 1.05 0.95 -8.04
N GLY A 99 2.02 1.79 -8.40
CA GLY A 99 3.43 1.44 -8.41
C GLY A 99 3.92 0.94 -7.05
N LEU A 100 3.68 1.72 -6.00
CA LEU A 100 4.06 1.36 -4.64
C LEU A 100 3.39 0.07 -4.17
N PHE A 101 2.15 -0.18 -4.63
CA PHE A 101 1.46 -1.42 -4.32
C PHE A 101 2.18 -2.63 -4.93
N SER A 102 2.48 -2.60 -6.22
CA SER A 102 3.20 -3.67 -6.91
C SER A 102 4.60 -3.89 -6.33
N PHE A 103 5.30 -2.80 -5.96
CA PHE A 103 6.57 -2.85 -5.24
C PHE A 103 6.42 -3.54 -3.88
N GLY A 104 5.45 -3.11 -3.08
CA GLY A 104 5.18 -3.65 -1.75
C GLY A 104 4.85 -5.14 -1.81
N LEU A 105 4.05 -5.56 -2.80
CA LEU A 105 3.71 -6.97 -3.01
C LEU A 105 4.94 -7.82 -3.32
N TYR A 106 5.85 -7.32 -4.17
CA TYR A 106 7.13 -7.99 -4.44
C TYR A 106 7.95 -8.17 -3.15
N GLN A 107 8.12 -7.08 -2.38
CA GLN A 107 8.89 -7.11 -1.13
C GLN A 107 8.29 -8.06 -0.11
N LEU A 108 6.95 -8.05 0.02
CA LEU A 108 6.21 -8.95 0.89
C LEU A 108 6.46 -10.41 0.49
N ALA A 109 6.31 -10.73 -0.80
CA ALA A 109 6.53 -12.07 -1.32
C ALA A 109 7.96 -12.57 -1.06
N ILE A 110 8.99 -11.74 -1.30
CA ILE A 110 10.38 -12.08 -0.95
C ILE A 110 10.53 -12.31 0.55
N SER A 111 9.95 -11.43 1.37
CA SER A 111 10.13 -11.49 2.82
C SER A 111 9.57 -12.79 3.42
N TRP A 112 8.46 -13.30 2.89
CA TRP A 112 7.77 -14.47 3.42
C TRP A 112 8.19 -15.79 2.75
N THR A 113 8.35 -15.80 1.43
CA THR A 113 8.63 -17.03 0.67
C THR A 113 10.12 -17.28 0.45
N LYS A 114 10.95 -16.24 0.59
CA LYS A 114 12.38 -16.24 0.21
C LYS A 114 12.64 -16.61 -1.26
N SER A 115 11.61 -16.59 -2.11
CA SER A 115 11.69 -17.01 -3.51
C SER A 115 11.46 -15.84 -4.48
N HIS A 116 12.49 -15.50 -5.25
CA HIS A 116 12.42 -14.47 -6.29
C HIS A 116 11.43 -14.81 -7.38
N ARG A 117 11.29 -16.09 -7.73
CA ARG A 117 10.34 -16.53 -8.76
C ARG A 117 8.91 -16.22 -8.34
N ILE A 118 8.54 -16.54 -7.10
CA ILE A 118 7.19 -16.28 -6.58
C ILE A 118 6.95 -14.77 -6.50
N ALA A 119 7.93 -13.99 -6.04
CA ALA A 119 7.80 -12.54 -5.95
C ALA A 119 7.61 -11.88 -7.33
N VAL A 120 8.34 -12.33 -8.35
CA VAL A 120 8.16 -11.86 -9.73
C VAL A 120 6.79 -12.24 -10.26
N ILE A 121 6.33 -13.48 -10.07
CA ILE A 121 5.01 -13.92 -10.53
C ILE A 121 3.91 -13.06 -9.90
N LEU A 122 3.94 -12.84 -8.59
CA LEU A 122 2.96 -12.00 -7.90
C LEU A 122 3.02 -10.54 -8.34
N ALA A 123 4.21 -10.00 -8.55
CA ALA A 123 4.38 -8.67 -9.12
C ALA A 123 3.78 -8.57 -10.53
N LEU A 124 4.06 -9.52 -11.42
CA LEU A 124 3.49 -9.58 -12.78
C LEU A 124 1.97 -9.70 -12.75
N ILE A 125 1.41 -10.52 -11.86
CA ILE A 125 -0.05 -10.60 -11.66
C ILE A 125 -0.60 -9.23 -11.26
N SER A 126 0.08 -8.49 -10.38
CA SER A 126 -0.35 -7.13 -10.02
C SER A 126 -0.25 -6.14 -11.19
N LEU A 127 0.78 -6.25 -12.04
CA LEU A 127 0.97 -5.37 -13.20
C LEU A 127 -0.22 -5.42 -14.15
N PHE A 128 -0.83 -6.58 -14.32
CA PHE A 128 -1.98 -6.76 -15.23
C PHE A 128 -3.32 -6.94 -14.50
N SER A 129 -3.36 -6.64 -13.19
CA SER A 129 -4.58 -6.76 -12.41
C SER A 129 -5.59 -5.66 -12.77
N PRO A 130 -6.78 -5.99 -13.31
CA PRO A 130 -7.84 -5.01 -13.53
C PRO A 130 -8.38 -4.49 -12.21
N GLN A 131 -8.36 -5.31 -11.15
CA GLN A 131 -8.79 -4.89 -9.81
C GLN A 131 -7.90 -3.77 -9.26
N LEU A 132 -6.57 -3.85 -9.46
CA LEU A 132 -5.67 -2.77 -9.03
C LEU A 132 -5.94 -1.48 -9.81
N THR A 133 -6.22 -1.57 -11.11
CA THR A 133 -6.58 -0.40 -11.93
C THR A 133 -7.91 0.22 -11.48
N TYR A 134 -8.92 -0.62 -11.21
CA TYR A 134 -10.19 -0.17 -10.64
C TYR A 134 -9.97 0.51 -9.28
N PHE A 135 -9.18 -0.09 -8.40
CA PHE A 135 -8.89 0.48 -7.07
C PHE A 135 -8.14 1.82 -7.15
N ALA A 136 -7.20 1.95 -8.09
CA ALA A 136 -6.48 3.19 -8.34
C ALA A 136 -7.40 4.31 -8.86
N ALA A 137 -8.32 3.97 -9.76
CA ALA A 137 -9.30 4.91 -10.29
C ALA A 137 -10.30 5.34 -9.21
N GLN A 138 -10.87 4.37 -8.49
CA GLN A 138 -12.04 4.60 -7.66
C GLN A 138 -11.73 4.93 -6.21
N TYR A 139 -10.70 4.33 -5.63
CA TYR A 139 -10.43 4.35 -4.19
C TYR A 139 -8.95 4.58 -3.85
N PRO A 140 -8.31 5.66 -4.32
CA PRO A 140 -6.86 5.88 -4.11
C PRO A 140 -6.49 6.05 -2.62
N LYS A 141 -7.38 6.58 -1.78
CA LYS A 141 -7.16 6.62 -0.32
C LYS A 141 -7.08 5.20 0.27
N ASN A 142 -7.92 4.28 -0.20
CA ASN A 142 -7.90 2.89 0.22
C ASN A 142 -6.63 2.20 -0.31
N LEU A 143 -6.24 2.51 -1.55
CA LEU A 143 -4.99 2.01 -2.13
C LEU A 143 -3.77 2.47 -1.31
N LEU A 144 -3.73 3.73 -0.89
CA LEU A 144 -2.70 4.24 0.03
C LEU A 144 -2.67 3.44 1.34
N GLY A 145 -3.83 3.18 1.93
CA GLY A 145 -3.94 2.32 3.11
C GLY A 145 -3.39 0.91 2.89
N MET A 146 -3.64 0.32 1.71
CA MET A 146 -3.10 -0.99 1.34
C MET A 146 -1.59 -0.99 1.13
N VAL A 147 -1.04 0.08 0.55
CA VAL A 147 0.42 0.27 0.42
C VAL A 147 1.08 0.31 1.80
N LEU A 148 0.51 1.10 2.73
CA LEU A 148 1.00 1.19 4.11
C LEU A 148 0.86 -0.14 4.85
N PHE A 149 -0.24 -0.85 4.66
CA PHE A 149 -0.44 -2.19 5.20
C PHE A 149 0.61 -3.19 4.70
N MET A 150 0.94 -3.20 3.42
CA MET A 150 2.01 -4.08 2.91
C MET A 150 3.37 -3.71 3.47
N GLY A 151 3.69 -2.42 3.57
CA GLY A 151 4.89 -1.96 4.27
C GLY A 151 4.93 -2.46 5.71
N PHE A 152 3.81 -2.37 6.42
CA PHE A 152 3.68 -2.88 7.78
C PHE A 152 3.96 -4.39 7.84
N LEU A 153 3.35 -5.20 6.97
CA LEU A 153 3.58 -6.66 6.92
C LEU A 153 5.03 -7.02 6.64
N VAL A 154 5.69 -6.32 5.70
CA VAL A 154 7.12 -6.50 5.42
C VAL A 154 7.94 -6.19 6.68
N SER A 155 7.61 -5.10 7.36
CA SER A 155 8.34 -4.63 8.55
C SER A 155 8.20 -5.54 9.77
N LEU A 156 7.14 -6.36 9.89
CA LEU A 156 6.98 -7.31 10.98
C LEU A 156 8.14 -8.31 11.06
N SER A 157 8.73 -8.65 9.91
CA SER A 157 9.89 -9.54 9.83
C SER A 157 11.24 -8.85 10.05
N ALA A 158 11.26 -7.52 10.19
CA ALA A 158 12.48 -6.75 10.36
C ALA A 158 13.01 -6.83 11.80
N ARG A 159 14.33 -6.74 11.96
CA ARG A 159 14.98 -6.74 13.29
C ARG A 159 14.63 -5.53 14.16
N LYS A 160 14.13 -4.44 13.55
CA LYS A 160 13.90 -3.16 14.23
C LYS A 160 12.40 -2.96 14.49
N HIS A 161 12.00 -3.10 15.74
CA HIS A 161 10.59 -3.12 16.17
C HIS A 161 9.84 -1.77 16.04
N TYR A 162 10.54 -0.66 15.81
CA TYR A 162 9.90 0.66 15.66
C TYR A 162 9.25 0.88 14.28
N TYR A 163 9.71 0.19 13.21
CA TYR A 163 9.14 0.36 11.87
C TYR A 163 7.67 -0.10 11.77
N PRO A 164 7.29 -1.28 12.28
CA PRO A 164 5.88 -1.67 12.32
C PRO A 164 5.01 -0.67 13.06
N ILE A 165 5.48 -0.13 14.19
CA ILE A 165 4.73 0.86 14.98
C ILE A 165 4.55 2.15 14.18
N PHE A 166 5.64 2.66 13.58
CA PHE A 166 5.59 3.85 12.74
C PHE A 166 4.61 3.66 11.56
N LEU A 167 4.68 2.53 10.86
CA LEU A 167 3.80 2.24 9.73
C LEU A 167 2.36 2.00 10.15
N LEU A 168 2.12 1.44 11.34
CA LEU A 168 0.78 1.30 11.91
C LEU A 168 0.17 2.67 12.20
N VAL A 169 0.93 3.57 12.83
CA VAL A 169 0.50 4.96 13.07
C VAL A 169 0.26 5.68 11.74
N LEU A 170 1.14 5.51 10.76
CA LEU A 170 0.97 6.12 9.45
C LEU A 170 -0.29 5.58 8.74
N ASN A 171 -0.60 4.29 8.88
CA ASN A 171 -1.77 3.67 8.27
C ASN A 171 -3.09 4.17 8.87
N TYR A 172 -3.09 4.60 10.15
CA TYR A 172 -4.25 5.28 10.74
C TYR A 172 -4.67 6.52 9.93
N PHE A 173 -3.67 7.32 9.52
CA PHE A 173 -3.89 8.48 8.64
C PHE A 173 -4.02 8.11 7.16
N GLY A 174 -3.68 6.89 6.76
CA GLY A 174 -3.92 6.38 5.41
C GLY A 174 -5.38 6.01 5.20
N HIS A 175 -5.83 4.95 5.88
CA HIS A 175 -7.22 4.49 5.80
C HIS A 175 -7.60 3.66 7.04
N ARG A 176 -8.78 3.95 7.63
CA ARG A 176 -9.21 3.34 8.90
C ARG A 176 -9.36 1.81 8.83
N LEU A 177 -9.91 1.28 7.73
CA LEU A 177 -10.06 -0.17 7.57
C LEU A 177 -8.71 -0.90 7.47
N THR A 178 -7.73 -0.34 6.76
CA THR A 178 -6.42 -0.97 6.61
C THR A 178 -5.60 -0.82 7.87
N PHE A 179 -5.80 0.25 8.65
CA PHE A 179 -5.30 0.37 10.01
C PHE A 179 -5.87 -0.73 10.92
N GLY A 180 -7.19 -0.94 10.93
CA GLY A 180 -7.82 -2.02 11.70
C GLY A 180 -7.27 -3.40 11.32
N LEU A 181 -7.13 -3.67 10.02
CA LEU A 181 -6.51 -4.89 9.51
C LEU A 181 -5.05 -5.04 9.97
N SER A 182 -4.28 -3.96 9.93
CA SER A 182 -2.89 -3.93 10.42
C SER A 182 -2.82 -4.24 11.91
N GLY A 183 -3.73 -3.67 12.71
CA GLY A 183 -3.83 -3.92 14.14
C GLY A 183 -4.15 -5.38 14.43
N ILE A 184 -5.17 -5.95 13.77
CA ILE A 184 -5.55 -7.36 13.93
C ILE A 184 -4.37 -8.28 13.56
N VAL A 185 -3.74 -8.08 12.40
CA VAL A 185 -2.61 -8.90 11.97
C VAL A 185 -1.41 -8.72 12.90
N GLY A 186 -1.14 -7.49 13.36
CA GLY A 186 -0.08 -7.21 14.33
C GLY A 186 -0.29 -7.95 15.64
N ILE A 187 -1.51 -7.89 16.20
CA ILE A 187 -1.89 -8.61 17.41
C ILE A 187 -1.71 -10.11 17.19
N ILE A 188 -2.25 -10.70 16.12
CA ILE A 188 -2.10 -12.12 15.81
C ILE A 188 -0.61 -12.50 15.68
N TYR A 189 0.20 -11.68 15.02
CA TYR A 189 1.62 -11.93 14.82
C TYR A 189 2.38 -12.00 16.15
N PHE A 190 2.18 -11.02 17.04
CA PHE A 190 2.82 -11.00 18.35
C PHE A 190 2.26 -12.08 19.29
N LEU A 191 0.96 -12.32 19.25
CA LEU A 191 0.33 -13.39 20.02
C LEU A 191 0.83 -14.76 19.57
N ASN A 192 0.96 -15.05 18.28
CA ASN A 192 1.49 -16.34 17.80
C ASN A 192 2.95 -16.57 18.24
N LYS A 193 3.70 -15.51 18.50
CA LYS A 193 5.08 -15.62 19.03
C LYS A 193 5.10 -15.93 20.53
N GLN A 194 4.02 -15.66 21.26
CA GLN A 194 3.94 -15.75 22.71
C GLN A 194 2.92 -16.78 23.23
N PHE A 195 1.95 -17.18 22.41
CA PHE A 195 0.80 -18.02 22.76
C PHE A 195 0.68 -19.24 21.85
N SER A 196 0.06 -20.31 22.38
CA SER A 196 -0.16 -21.54 21.64
C SER A 196 -1.12 -21.34 20.45
N ARG A 197 -0.96 -22.15 19.38
CA ARG A 197 -1.84 -22.13 18.19
C ARG A 197 -3.34 -22.22 18.55
N LYS A 198 -3.71 -22.94 19.61
CA LYS A 198 -5.09 -23.10 20.08
C LYS A 198 -5.70 -21.76 20.53
N THR A 199 -4.94 -20.96 21.28
CA THR A 199 -5.36 -19.64 21.77
C THR A 199 -5.55 -18.66 20.62
N LEU A 200 -4.68 -18.75 19.60
CA LEU A 200 -4.78 -17.92 18.40
C LEU A 200 -6.07 -18.22 17.61
N PHE A 201 -6.40 -19.50 17.41
CA PHE A 201 -7.64 -19.90 16.75
C PHE A 201 -8.89 -19.47 17.53
N ALA A 202 -8.85 -19.47 18.86
CA ALA A 202 -9.97 -19.00 19.68
C ALA A 202 -10.21 -17.49 19.52
N ILE A 203 -9.14 -16.68 19.47
CA ILE A 203 -9.25 -15.22 19.29
C ILE A 203 -9.74 -14.88 17.88
N VAL A 204 -9.17 -15.49 16.84
CA VAL A 204 -9.59 -15.28 15.44
C VAL A 204 -11.02 -15.79 15.23
N GLY A 205 -11.35 -16.98 15.74
CA GLY A 205 -12.69 -17.55 15.69
C GLY A 205 -13.71 -16.67 16.42
N GLY A 206 -13.36 -16.15 17.60
CA GLY A 206 -14.19 -15.21 18.36
C GLY A 206 -14.39 -13.89 17.63
N GLY A 207 -13.35 -13.34 17.01
CA GLY A 207 -13.45 -12.12 16.21
C GLY A 207 -14.34 -12.28 14.97
N LEU A 208 -14.20 -13.39 14.24
CA LEU A 208 -15.07 -13.72 13.11
C LEU A 208 -16.52 -13.96 13.54
N PHE A 209 -16.72 -14.59 14.69
CA PHE A 209 -18.04 -14.78 15.28
C PHE A 209 -18.70 -13.44 15.64
N LEU A 210 -17.98 -12.52 16.27
CA LEU A 210 -18.47 -11.18 16.60
C LEU A 210 -18.78 -10.34 15.35
N LEU A 211 -17.95 -10.43 14.30
CA LEU A 211 -18.24 -9.80 13.00
C LEU A 211 -19.49 -10.42 12.35
N GLY A 212 -19.66 -11.73 12.46
CA GLY A 212 -20.87 -12.43 12.00
C GLY A 212 -22.13 -11.95 12.76
N ILE A 213 -22.02 -11.75 14.07
CA ILE A 213 -23.12 -11.19 14.88
C ILE A 213 -23.46 -9.76 14.44
N GLY A 214 -22.45 -8.92 14.18
CA GLY A 214 -22.67 -7.55 13.71
C GLY A 214 -23.33 -7.47 12.32
N PHE A 215 -23.24 -8.53 11.52
CA PHE A 215 -23.99 -8.66 10.26
C PHE A 215 -25.46 -9.03 10.46
N VAL A 216 -25.80 -9.71 11.56
CA VAL A 216 -27.16 -10.20 11.85
C VAL A 216 -27.95 -9.20 12.70
N LEU A 217 -27.27 -8.39 13.51
CA LEU A 217 -27.87 -7.36 14.37
C LEU A 217 -27.51 -5.97 13.85
N PRO A 218 -28.40 -5.29 13.11
CA PRO A 218 -28.14 -3.93 12.63
C PRO A 218 -27.92 -3.00 13.83
N GLY A 219 -26.78 -2.30 13.86
CA GLY A 219 -26.45 -1.28 14.87
C GLY A 219 -25.45 -1.67 15.96
N VAL A 220 -24.84 -2.86 15.90
CA VAL A 220 -23.83 -3.32 16.88
C VAL A 220 -22.38 -3.06 16.42
N LEU A 221 -22.18 -2.62 15.17
CA LEU A 221 -20.89 -2.19 14.61
C LEU A 221 -21.02 -0.87 13.86
#